data_AF-A0AAW6HAY6-F1
#
_entry.id   AF-A0AAW6HAY6-F1
#
_cell.length_a   1.000
_cell.length_b   1.000
_cell.length_c   1.000
_cell.angle_alpha   90.00
_cell.angle_beta   90.00
_cell.angle_gamma   90.00
#
_symmetry.space_group_name_H-M   'P 1'
#
loop_
_entity.id
_entity.type
_entity.pdbx_description
1 polymer ?
#
loop_
_entity_poly.entity_id
_entity_poly.type
_entity_poly.pdbx_seq_one_letter_code
_entity_poly.pdbx_strand_id
1 'polypeptide(L)' 'MKTNYHTHTTRCMHATGDDEDYVLSAIKGGYRILGFSDHTPWKYRTDYVADMRMLPEE' A
#
# COMPACT_ATOMS: atom_id res chain seq x y z
N MET A 1 5.54 -9.81 -20.09
CA MET A 1 4.85 -10.13 -18.83
C MET A 1 4.50 -8.80 -18.15
N LYS A 2 3.22 -8.49 -17.90
CA LYS A 2 2.86 -7.22 -17.22
C LYS A 2 3.06 -7.35 -15.72
N THR A 3 3.72 -6.37 -15.11
CA THR A 3 4.08 -6.37 -13.68
C THR A 3 3.91 -4.97 -13.11
N ASN A 4 3.41 -4.86 -11.88
CA ASN A 4 3.46 -3.64 -11.08
C ASN A 4 3.99 -4.00 -9.69
N TYR A 5 5.02 -3.31 -9.22
CA TYR A 5 5.65 -3.55 -7.91
C TYR A 5 5.38 -2.43 -6.91
N HIS A 6 4.61 -1.41 -7.29
CA HIS A 6 4.38 -0.21 -6.49
C HIS A 6 2.89 0.11 -6.43
N THR A 7 2.18 -0.59 -5.55
CA THR A 7 0.83 -0.24 -5.09
C THR A 7 0.81 -0.06 -3.59
N HIS A 8 -0.21 0.62 -3.07
CA HIS A 8 -0.38 0.87 -1.64
C HIS A 8 -1.70 0.27 -1.16
N THR A 9 -1.78 -0.05 0.12
CA THR A 9 -2.98 -0.50 0.82
C THR A 9 -3.47 0.55 1.82
N THR A 10 -4.66 0.36 2.37
CA THR A 10 -5.24 1.25 3.39
C THR A 10 -4.38 1.38 4.65
N ARG A 11 -3.47 0.43 4.91
CA ARG A 11 -2.50 0.49 6.01
C ARG A 11 -1.62 1.74 5.92
N CYS A 12 -1.39 2.29 4.73
CA CYS A 12 -0.63 3.51 4.55
C CYS A 12 -1.41 4.81 4.70
N MET A 13 -2.65 4.73 5.20
CA MET A 13 -3.54 5.84 5.54
C MET A 13 -3.94 6.79 4.39
N HIS A 14 -3.25 6.77 3.25
CA HIS A 14 -3.50 7.61 2.08
C HIS A 14 -4.07 6.84 0.87
N ALA A 15 -3.99 5.51 0.88
CA ALA A 15 -4.60 4.66 -0.14
C ALA A 15 -5.96 4.14 0.32
N THR A 16 -6.82 3.81 -0.64
CA THR A 16 -8.23 3.44 -0.39
C THR A 16 -8.60 2.14 -1.11
N GLY A 17 -9.72 1.53 -0.72
CA GLY A 17 -10.20 0.26 -1.28
C GLY A 17 -9.63 -0.96 -0.56
N ASP A 18 -10.20 -2.13 -0.84
CA ASP A 18 -9.77 -3.38 -0.20
C ASP A 18 -8.60 -4.00 -0.96
N ASP A 19 -7.68 -4.68 -0.27
CA ASP A 19 -6.52 -5.36 -0.88
C ASP A 19 -6.94 -6.28 -2.05
N GLU A 20 -8.10 -6.94 -1.92
CA GLU A 20 -8.66 -7.84 -2.95
C GLU A 20 -9.04 -7.09 -4.24
N ASP A 21 -9.56 -5.87 -4.15
CA ASP A 21 -9.94 -5.07 -5.32
C ASP A 21 -8.73 -4.77 -6.22
N TYR A 22 -7.56 -4.54 -5.61
CA TYR A 22 -6.30 -4.33 -6.33
C TYR A 22 -5.88 -5.61 -7.06
N VAL A 23 -5.99 -6.77 -6.40
CA VAL A 23 -5.67 -8.07 -7.00
C VAL A 23 -6.61 -8.39 -8.16
N LEU A 24 -7.92 -8.24 -7.98
CA LEU A 24 -8.91 -8.48 -9.04
C LEU A 24 -8.71 -7.54 -10.23
N SER A 25 -8.41 -6.27 -9.96
CA SER A 25 -8.10 -5.28 -11.01
C SER A 25 -6.82 -5.63 -11.76
N ALA A 26 -5.78 -6.10 -11.07
CA ALA A 26 -4.54 -6.55 -11.68
C ALA A 26 -4.76 -7.78 -12.58
N ILE A 27 -5.55 -8.77 -12.12
CA ILE A 27 -5.95 -9.94 -12.92
C ILE A 27 -6.69 -9.49 -14.19
N LYS A 28 -7.71 -8.63 -14.05
CA LYS A 28 -8.47 -8.08 -15.18
C LYS A 28 -7.58 -7.30 -16.17
N GLY A 29 -6.57 -6.58 -15.65
CA GLY A 29 -5.59 -5.84 -16.45
C GLY A 29 -4.53 -6.70 -17.15
N GLY A 30 -4.51 -8.00 -16.88
CA GLY A 30 -3.55 -8.96 -17.43
C GLY A 30 -2.16 -8.89 -16.76
N TYR A 31 -2.08 -8.38 -15.53
CA TYR A 31 -0.85 -8.42 -14.73
C TYR A 31 -0.58 -9.84 -14.24
N ARG A 32 0.69 -10.21 -14.20
CA ARG A 32 1.16 -11.50 -13.69
C ARG A 32 1.82 -11.38 -12.32
N ILE A 33 2.31 -10.19 -11.99
CA ILE A 33 2.91 -9.88 -10.70
C ILE A 33 2.37 -8.53 -10.26
N LEU A 34 1.87 -8.49 -9.03
CA LEU A 34 1.46 -7.30 -8.31
C LEU A 34 2.21 -7.28 -6.98
N GLY A 35 2.83 -6.15 -6.63
CA GLY A 35 3.52 -5.94 -5.37
C GLY A 35 3.02 -4.70 -4.66
N PHE A 36 2.77 -4.84 -3.36
CA PHE A 36 2.46 -3.74 -2.46
C PHE A 36 3.74 -3.19 -1.83
N SER A 37 3.91 -1.87 -1.88
CA SER A 37 5.08 -1.12 -1.43
C SER A 37 4.64 0.01 -0.51
N ASP A 38 3.91 -0.36 0.53
CA ASP A 38 3.42 0.53 1.56
C ASP A 38 4.55 1.36 2.20
N HIS A 39 4.24 2.63 2.50
CA HIS A 39 5.06 3.49 3.32
C HIS A 39 5.18 2.93 4.75
N THR A 40 6.34 2.35 5.03
CA THR A 40 6.66 1.78 6.34
C THR A 40 6.48 2.79 7.49
N PRO A 41 6.21 2.29 8.71
CA PRO A 41 6.16 3.15 9.88
C PRO A 41 7.45 3.95 10.06
N TRP A 42 7.31 5.17 10.59
CA TRP A 42 8.46 6.01 10.92
C TRP A 42 8.25 6.68 12.27
N LYS A 43 9.15 6.40 13.22
CA LYS A 43 9.15 7.02 14.53
C LYS A 43 9.86 8.37 14.48
N TYR A 44 9.08 9.45 14.43
CA TYR A 44 9.62 10.81 14.53
C TYR A 44 10.13 11.10 15.95
N ARG A 45 10.99 12.12 16.08
CA ARG A 45 11.48 12.59 17.40
C ARG A 45 10.42 13.40 18.17
N THR A 46 9.32 13.74 17.51
CA THR A 46 8.16 14.44 18.05
C THR A 46 6.97 13.48 18.15
N ASP A 47 5.84 13.98 18.64
CA ASP A 47 4.53 13.32 18.63
C ASP A 47 3.82 13.41 17.25
N TYR A 48 4.52 13.87 16.21
CA TYR A 48 3.98 13.96 14.87
C TYR A 48 3.65 12.57 14.31
N VAL A 49 2.43 12.44 13.78
CA VAL A 49 1.95 11.27 13.05
C VAL A 49 1.75 11.68 11.59
N ALA A 50 2.42 10.98 10.67
CA ALA A 50 2.27 11.21 9.23
C ALA A 50 0.97 10.55 8.74
N ASP A 51 0.23 11.22 7.85
CA ASP A 51 -1.04 10.75 7.27
C ASP A 51 -0.86 9.79 6.08
N MET A 52 0.39 9.49 5.70
CA MET A 52 0.70 8.60 4.58
C MET A 52 1.55 7.38 4.94
N ARG A 53 1.83 7.11 6.22
CA ARG A 53 2.66 5.97 6.65
C ARG A 53 1.81 4.96 7.41
N MET A 54 2.24 3.71 7.47
CA MET A 54 1.68 2.77 8.44
C MET A 54 1.93 3.24 9.88
N LEU A 55 1.02 2.87 10.78
CA LEU A 55 1.24 3.06 12.21
C LEU A 55 2.27 2.05 12.73
N PRO A 56 3.13 2.41 13.71
CA PRO A 56 4.10 1.47 14.29
C PRO A 56 3.49 0.21 14.95
N GLU A 57 2.22 0.26 15.31
CA GLU A 57 1.49 -0.81 16.00
C GLU A 57 0.77 -1.79 15.06
N GLU A 58 0.73 -1.50 13.75
CA GLU A 58 0.19 -2.37 12.69
C GLU A 58 1.26 -3.28 12.07
#